data_AF-A0A1G1VQC1-F1
#
_entry.id   AF-A0A1G1VQC1-F1
#
_cell.length_a   1.000
_cell.length_b   1.000
_cell.length_c   1.000
_cell.angle_alpha   90.00
_cell.angle_beta   90.00
_cell.angle_gamma   90.00
#
_symmetry.space_group_name_H-M   'P 1'
#
loop_
_entity.id
_entity.type
_entity.pdbx_description
1 polymer ?
#
loop_
_entity_poly.entity_id
_entity_poly.type
_entity_poly.pdbx_seq_one_letter_code
_entity_poly.pdbx_strand_id
1 'polypeptide(L)'
;MNNFFEKLEDDLAYSKVGRGEGTGPVSRILSGINMLLLVLLIVTLLKNNFYLPAVLLLTLGFTRFAHWVSIGLLVYLVLLQFWPGVTIMVIYSVIGWASVMYGVRNVKRNFHSNKAKVDPFEGMSDLLFVLIFQILFFAIALITSGLLSVIFWMLFAIVTFFEIVRYYNRLASPWRQLHYPLMVRYAAFAGMQTGIAERENREFDIKEALREFVKNIYPNWSRNEVEDFLKPADNKKEEFVDRGNLIKAYQKNDPSFDIKKLSEVLEKIHIRLKKEGPRWVIAEIIERDYGTSEKIKYLQAMISGDAN
;
A
#
# COMPACT_ATOMS: atom_id res chain seq x y z
N MET A 1 9.51 -11.80 32.49
CA MET A 1 8.92 -10.51 32.04
C MET A 1 8.83 -10.42 30.52
N ASN A 2 9.81 -10.92 29.75
CA ASN A 2 9.79 -10.90 28.27
C ASN A 2 8.58 -11.62 27.63
N ASN A 3 8.16 -12.79 28.15
CA ASN A 3 7.04 -13.53 27.54
C ASN A 3 5.69 -12.80 27.55
N PHE A 4 5.45 -11.86 28.49
CA PHE A 4 4.20 -11.11 28.52
C PHE A 4 4.16 -10.04 27.44
N PHE A 5 5.24 -9.28 27.28
CA PHE A 5 5.34 -8.24 26.25
C PHE A 5 5.35 -8.81 24.85
N GLU A 6 6.07 -9.91 24.62
CA GLU A 6 6.06 -10.62 23.33
C GLU A 6 4.65 -11.11 22.99
N LYS A 7 3.94 -11.71 23.94
CA LYS A 7 2.56 -12.16 23.71
C LYS A 7 1.61 -11.00 23.41
N LEU A 8 1.74 -9.89 24.13
CA LEU A 8 0.94 -8.70 23.88
C LEU A 8 1.23 -8.10 22.49
N GLU A 9 2.49 -8.06 22.09
CA GLU A 9 2.89 -7.59 20.76
C GLU A 9 2.30 -8.49 19.65
N ASP A 10 2.35 -9.80 19.84
CA ASP A 10 1.77 -10.79 18.93
C ASP A 10 0.26 -10.58 18.79
N ASP A 11 -0.47 -10.49 19.92
CA ASP A 11 -1.91 -10.29 19.93
C ASP A 11 -2.30 -8.97 19.24
N LEU A 12 -1.54 -7.89 19.47
CA LEU A 12 -1.73 -6.60 18.78
C LEU A 12 -1.44 -6.70 17.28
N ALA A 13 -0.38 -7.41 16.89
CA ALA A 13 -0.03 -7.62 15.49
C ALA A 13 -1.10 -8.42 14.75
N TYR A 14 -1.57 -9.53 15.34
CA TYR A 14 -2.68 -10.32 14.80
C TYR A 14 -3.97 -9.50 14.69
N SER A 15 -4.29 -8.68 15.70
CA SER A 15 -5.47 -7.81 15.67
C SER A 15 -5.40 -6.81 14.51
N LYS A 16 -4.24 -6.17 14.29
CA LYS A 16 -4.03 -5.26 13.16
C LYS A 16 -4.12 -5.96 11.82
N VAL A 17 -3.49 -7.13 11.67
CA VAL A 17 -3.58 -7.94 10.45
C VAL A 17 -5.03 -8.34 10.17
N GLY A 18 -5.80 -8.72 11.19
CA GLY A 18 -7.23 -9.02 11.06
C GLY A 18 -8.09 -7.85 10.59
N ARG A 19 -7.65 -6.60 10.84
CA ARG A 19 -8.27 -5.37 10.31
C ARG A 19 -7.71 -4.94 8.95
N GLY A 20 -6.70 -5.65 8.43
CA GLY A 20 -5.99 -5.28 7.21
C GLY A 20 -5.04 -4.08 7.37
N GLU A 21 -4.72 -3.68 8.61
CA GLU A 21 -3.88 -2.52 8.89
C GLU A 21 -2.40 -2.87 8.80
N GLY A 22 -1.67 -2.26 7.86
CA GLY A 22 -0.21 -2.35 7.80
C GLY A 22 0.33 -3.76 7.53
N THR A 23 -0.45 -4.62 6.88
CA THR A 23 -0.06 -6.00 6.49
C THR A 23 1.08 -6.03 5.47
N GLY A 24 1.31 -4.93 4.76
CA GLY A 24 2.38 -4.80 3.78
C GLY A 24 2.07 -5.48 2.44
N PRO A 25 2.93 -5.29 1.44
CA PRO A 25 2.62 -5.65 0.05
C PRO A 25 2.49 -7.15 -0.19
N VAL A 26 3.39 -7.95 0.39
CA VAL A 26 3.39 -9.41 0.18
C VAL A 26 2.10 -10.04 0.72
N SER A 27 1.70 -9.67 1.94
CA SER A 27 0.44 -10.15 2.53
C SER A 27 -0.77 -9.75 1.68
N ARG A 28 -0.82 -8.51 1.17
CA ARG A 28 -1.93 -8.04 0.32
C ARG A 28 -2.03 -8.85 -0.99
N ILE A 29 -0.90 -9.09 -1.66
CA ILE A 29 -0.85 -9.90 -2.89
C ILE A 29 -1.29 -11.34 -2.61
N LEU A 30 -0.74 -11.97 -1.57
CA LEU A 30 -1.12 -13.33 -1.20
C LEU A 30 -2.60 -13.42 -0.80
N SER A 31 -3.15 -12.40 -0.15
CA SER A 31 -4.58 -12.32 0.16
C SER A 31 -5.44 -12.26 -1.10
N GLY A 32 -5.03 -11.50 -2.13
CA GLY A 32 -5.72 -11.45 -3.43
C GLY A 32 -5.72 -12.82 -4.13
N ILE A 33 -4.56 -13.50 -4.16
CA ILE A 33 -4.45 -14.87 -4.69
C ILE A 33 -5.35 -15.82 -3.91
N ASN A 34 -5.38 -15.70 -2.58
CA ASN A 34 -6.21 -16.54 -1.72
C ASN A 34 -7.71 -16.36 -2.00
N MET A 35 -8.14 -15.13 -2.31
CA MET A 35 -9.52 -14.86 -2.75
C MET A 35 -9.84 -15.54 -4.08
N LEU A 36 -8.93 -15.50 -5.07
CA LEU A 36 -9.11 -16.21 -6.34
C LEU A 36 -9.18 -17.73 -6.15
N LEU A 37 -8.38 -18.30 -5.25
CA LEU A 37 -8.44 -19.73 -4.90
C LEU A 37 -9.77 -20.11 -4.26
N LEU A 38 -10.32 -19.24 -3.40
CA LEU A 38 -11.66 -19.45 -2.82
C LEU A 38 -12.74 -19.46 -3.91
N VAL A 39 -12.67 -18.54 -4.87
CA VAL A 39 -13.59 -18.50 -6.02
C VAL A 39 -13.46 -19.77 -6.87
N LEU A 40 -12.22 -20.19 -7.15
CA LEU A 40 -11.95 -21.43 -7.86
C LEU A 40 -12.58 -22.64 -7.15
N LEU A 41 -12.38 -22.75 -5.84
CA LEU A 41 -12.96 -23.81 -5.01
C LEU A 41 -14.49 -23.81 -5.09
N ILE A 42 -15.13 -22.64 -4.92
CA ILE A 42 -16.59 -22.51 -4.98
C ILE A 42 -17.12 -22.95 -6.35
N VAL A 43 -16.53 -22.47 -7.45
CA VAL A 43 -16.97 -22.85 -8.80
C VAL A 43 -16.75 -24.34 -9.05
N THR A 44 -15.63 -24.90 -8.62
CA THR A 44 -15.35 -26.34 -8.72
C THR A 44 -16.38 -27.17 -7.95
N LEU A 45 -16.77 -26.77 -6.73
CA LEU A 45 -17.79 -27.46 -5.95
C LEU A 45 -19.16 -27.40 -6.64
N LEU A 46 -19.56 -26.22 -7.14
CA LEU A 46 -20.83 -26.05 -7.85
C LEU A 46 -20.90 -26.91 -9.13
N LYS A 47 -19.84 -26.93 -9.94
CA LYS A 47 -19.79 -27.75 -11.16
C LYS A 47 -19.90 -29.26 -10.89
N ASN A 48 -19.47 -29.70 -9.72
CA ASN A 48 -19.52 -31.11 -9.32
C ASN A 48 -20.72 -31.41 -8.39
N ASN A 49 -21.73 -30.53 -8.37
CA ASN A 49 -22.95 -30.69 -7.56
C ASN A 49 -22.75 -30.75 -6.04
N PHE A 50 -21.62 -30.27 -5.52
CA PHE A 50 -21.35 -30.13 -4.07
C PHE A 50 -21.93 -28.82 -3.52
N TYR A 51 -23.24 -28.65 -3.62
CA TYR A 51 -23.93 -27.40 -3.26
C TYR A 51 -23.81 -27.04 -1.77
N LEU A 52 -23.99 -28.01 -0.88
CA LEU A 52 -23.94 -27.76 0.57
C LEU A 52 -22.56 -27.23 1.01
N PRO A 53 -21.43 -27.86 0.66
CA PRO A 53 -20.10 -27.29 0.81
C PRO A 53 -19.94 -25.85 0.32
N ALA A 54 -20.43 -25.56 -0.89
CA ALA A 54 -20.30 -24.23 -1.49
C ALA A 54 -21.09 -23.17 -0.69
N VAL A 55 -22.31 -23.49 -0.26
CA VAL A 55 -23.14 -22.61 0.57
C VAL A 55 -22.50 -22.39 1.95
N LEU A 56 -21.94 -23.43 2.57
CA LEU A 56 -21.24 -23.29 3.85
C LEU A 56 -20.01 -22.38 3.73
N LEU A 57 -19.22 -22.49 2.66
CA LEU A 57 -18.11 -21.58 2.41
C LEU A 57 -18.57 -20.14 2.20
N LEU A 58 -19.62 -19.91 1.41
CA LEU A 58 -20.13 -18.56 1.13
C LEU A 58 -20.69 -17.87 2.38
N THR A 59 -21.39 -18.62 3.23
CA THR A 59 -22.09 -18.06 4.40
C THR A 59 -21.18 -17.96 5.63
N LEU A 60 -20.30 -18.92 5.84
CA LEU A 60 -19.48 -19.01 7.06
C LEU A 60 -18.00 -18.72 6.84
N GLY A 61 -17.51 -18.75 5.58
CA GLY A 61 -16.10 -18.55 5.24
C GLY A 61 -15.55 -17.15 5.52
N PHE A 62 -16.44 -16.16 5.72
CA PHE A 62 -16.07 -14.79 6.10
C PHE A 62 -16.40 -14.48 7.57
N THR A 63 -16.76 -15.49 8.36
CA THR A 63 -17.10 -15.33 9.79
C THR A 63 -15.96 -15.85 10.67
N ARG A 64 -16.09 -15.67 11.99
CA ARG A 64 -15.18 -16.30 12.97
C ARG A 64 -15.12 -17.82 12.85
N PHE A 65 -16.10 -18.47 12.21
CA PHE A 65 -16.14 -19.92 12.02
C PHE A 65 -15.38 -20.41 10.78
N ALA A 66 -14.79 -19.51 9.99
CA ALA A 66 -14.15 -19.85 8.72
C ALA A 66 -13.13 -21.00 8.84
N HIS A 67 -12.26 -20.96 9.86
CA HIS A 67 -11.26 -21.99 10.10
C HIS A 67 -11.86 -23.38 10.37
N TRP A 68 -12.91 -23.47 11.18
CA TRP A 68 -13.62 -24.73 11.43
C TRP A 68 -14.30 -25.26 10.17
N VAL A 69 -14.90 -24.36 9.39
CA VAL A 69 -15.54 -24.72 8.11
C VAL A 69 -14.50 -25.24 7.13
N SER A 70 -13.33 -24.62 7.04
CA SER A 70 -12.25 -25.09 6.18
C SER A 70 -11.73 -26.48 6.60
N ILE A 71 -11.52 -26.71 7.90
CA ILE A 71 -11.07 -28.03 8.39
C ILE A 71 -12.13 -29.10 8.13
N GLY A 72 -13.38 -28.84 8.50
CA GLY A 72 -14.49 -29.78 8.29
C GLY A 72 -14.70 -30.10 6.82
N LEU A 73 -14.59 -29.09 5.95
CA LEU A 73 -14.71 -29.27 4.51
C LEU A 73 -13.55 -30.10 3.95
N LEU A 74 -12.31 -29.85 4.39
CA LEU A 74 -11.16 -30.64 3.96
C LEU A 74 -11.36 -32.13 4.29
N VAL A 75 -11.76 -32.44 5.52
CA VAL A 75 -12.05 -33.82 5.94
C VAL A 75 -13.18 -34.42 5.11
N TYR A 76 -14.27 -33.69 4.92
CA TYR A 76 -15.39 -34.11 4.09
C TYR A 76 -14.97 -34.46 2.66
N LEU A 77 -14.17 -33.61 2.01
CA LEU A 77 -13.70 -33.85 0.64
C LEU A 77 -12.72 -35.02 0.54
N VAL A 78 -11.89 -35.25 1.55
CA VAL A 78 -11.02 -36.44 1.63
C VAL A 78 -11.85 -37.72 1.76
N LEU A 79 -12.87 -37.73 2.61
CA LEU A 79 -13.76 -38.89 2.77
C LEU A 79 -14.52 -39.24 1.48
N LEU A 80 -14.90 -38.21 0.71
CA LEU A 80 -15.51 -38.37 -0.61
C LEU A 80 -14.50 -38.63 -1.73
N GLN A 81 -13.19 -38.67 -1.44
CA GLN A 81 -12.12 -38.81 -2.42
C GLN A 81 -12.15 -37.74 -3.53
N PHE A 82 -12.67 -36.54 -3.23
CA PHE A 82 -12.73 -35.42 -4.18
C PHE A 82 -11.42 -34.63 -4.19
N TRP A 83 -10.38 -35.24 -4.76
CA TRP A 83 -9.01 -34.71 -4.78
C TRP A 83 -8.83 -33.30 -5.35
N PRO A 84 -9.55 -32.85 -6.40
CA PRO A 84 -9.41 -31.48 -6.89
C PRO A 84 -9.71 -30.44 -5.81
N GLY A 85 -10.79 -30.64 -5.05
CA GLY A 85 -11.16 -29.76 -3.94
C GLY A 85 -10.15 -29.81 -2.80
N VAL A 86 -9.67 -31.00 -2.43
CA VAL A 86 -8.62 -31.17 -1.41
C VAL A 86 -7.36 -30.38 -1.78
N THR A 87 -6.88 -30.51 -3.03
CA THR A 87 -5.69 -29.81 -3.50
C THR A 87 -5.86 -28.29 -3.44
N ILE A 88 -6.98 -27.75 -3.93
CA ILE A 88 -7.25 -26.30 -3.88
C ILE A 88 -7.29 -25.82 -2.42
N MET A 89 -7.91 -26.57 -1.50
CA MET A 89 -7.99 -26.21 -0.09
C MET A 89 -6.64 -26.22 0.61
N VAL A 90 -5.76 -27.17 0.30
CA VAL A 90 -4.40 -27.21 0.85
C VAL A 90 -3.62 -25.97 0.39
N ILE A 91 -3.67 -25.66 -0.90
CA ILE A 91 -2.99 -24.47 -1.47
C ILE A 91 -3.55 -23.18 -0.85
N TYR A 92 -4.88 -23.06 -0.75
CA TYR A 92 -5.57 -21.95 -0.07
C TYR A 92 -5.08 -21.79 1.38
N SER A 93 -4.98 -22.89 2.13
CA SER A 93 -4.55 -22.85 3.53
C SER A 93 -3.09 -22.43 3.67
N VAL A 94 -2.20 -22.93 2.81
CA VAL A 94 -0.77 -22.57 2.81
C VAL A 94 -0.57 -21.10 2.45
N ILE A 95 -1.24 -20.61 1.41
CA ILE A 95 -1.14 -19.21 0.98
C ILE A 95 -1.77 -18.28 2.02
N GLY A 96 -2.92 -18.64 2.59
CA GLY A 96 -3.55 -17.89 3.67
C GLY A 96 -2.65 -17.79 4.90
N TRP A 97 -2.05 -18.90 5.34
CA TRP A 97 -1.09 -18.90 6.44
C TRP A 97 0.14 -18.04 6.14
N ALA A 98 0.73 -18.19 4.95
CA ALA A 98 1.87 -17.38 4.52
C ALA A 98 1.51 -15.88 4.51
N SER A 99 0.34 -15.52 4.00
CA SER A 99 -0.17 -14.14 3.98
C SER A 99 -0.23 -13.55 5.39
N VAL A 100 -0.81 -14.27 6.34
CA VAL A 100 -0.89 -13.84 7.75
C VAL A 100 0.49 -13.70 8.36
N MET A 101 1.39 -14.67 8.13
CA MET A 101 2.77 -14.62 8.66
C MET A 101 3.56 -13.41 8.14
N TYR A 102 3.49 -13.13 6.83
CA TYR A 102 4.10 -11.94 6.25
C TYR A 102 3.47 -10.65 6.80
N GLY A 103 2.15 -10.64 6.99
CA GLY A 103 1.40 -9.55 7.60
C GLY A 103 1.87 -9.23 9.02
N VAL A 104 1.88 -10.24 9.89
CA VAL A 104 2.31 -10.11 11.29
C VAL A 104 3.75 -9.65 11.37
N ARG A 105 4.64 -10.24 10.56
CA ARG A 105 6.06 -9.84 10.50
C ARG A 105 6.23 -8.38 10.10
N ASN A 106 5.45 -7.90 9.12
CA ASN A 106 5.51 -6.51 8.69
C ASN A 106 4.98 -5.55 9.77
N VAL A 107 3.86 -5.90 10.43
CA VAL A 107 3.30 -5.09 11.51
C VAL A 107 4.26 -4.99 12.70
N LYS A 108 4.85 -6.11 13.14
CA LYS A 108 5.88 -6.13 14.20
C LYS A 108 7.09 -5.27 13.83
N ARG A 109 7.59 -5.40 12.60
CA ARG A 109 8.68 -4.54 12.10
C ARG A 109 8.31 -3.06 12.18
N ASN A 110 7.05 -2.71 11.97
CA ASN A 110 6.55 -1.34 12.06
C ASN A 110 6.29 -0.85 13.51
N PHE A 111 6.17 -1.75 14.49
CA PHE A 111 6.12 -1.35 15.90
C PHE A 111 7.46 -0.86 16.41
N HIS A 112 8.53 -1.55 16.02
CA HIS A 112 9.90 -1.24 16.46
C HIS A 112 10.62 -0.25 15.56
N SER A 113 10.10 0.02 14.35
CA SER A 113 10.72 1.00 13.47
C SER A 113 10.32 2.42 13.88
N ASN A 114 11.31 3.30 13.99
CA ASN A 114 11.10 4.74 14.12
C ASN A 114 10.72 5.40 12.78
N LYS A 115 10.21 4.60 11.82
CA LYS A 115 9.82 5.04 10.48
C LYS A 115 8.38 5.55 10.46
N ALA A 116 8.03 6.24 9.39
CA ALA A 116 6.70 6.72 9.09
C ALA A 116 5.67 5.57 9.14
N LYS A 117 4.60 5.76 9.90
CA LYS A 117 3.50 4.78 10.02
C LYS A 117 2.50 4.97 8.89
N VAL A 118 2.88 4.54 7.70
CA VAL A 118 2.13 4.74 6.45
C VAL A 118 1.92 3.42 5.73
N ASP A 119 0.67 3.11 5.36
CA ASP A 119 0.37 1.96 4.51
C ASP A 119 0.66 2.34 3.04
N PRO A 120 1.53 1.61 2.32
CA PRO A 120 1.80 1.87 0.92
C PRO A 120 0.56 1.92 0.04
N PHE A 121 -0.56 1.28 0.40
CA PHE A 121 -1.77 1.26 -0.44
C PHE A 121 -2.85 2.24 0.02
N GLU A 122 -2.56 3.12 0.98
CA GLU A 122 -3.51 4.12 1.44
C GLU A 122 -3.92 5.08 0.29
N GLY A 123 -5.23 5.37 0.18
CA GLY A 123 -5.77 6.16 -0.91
C GLY A 123 -5.96 5.43 -2.25
N MET A 124 -5.76 4.10 -2.28
CA MET A 124 -6.08 3.26 -3.44
C MET A 124 -7.47 2.62 -3.30
N SER A 125 -8.51 3.43 -3.08
CA SER A 125 -9.90 2.95 -2.91
C SER A 125 -10.46 2.28 -4.16
N ASP A 126 -9.92 2.62 -5.33
CA ASP A 126 -10.22 2.02 -6.62
C ASP A 126 -9.87 0.53 -6.70
N LEU A 127 -8.88 0.07 -5.93
CA LEU A 127 -8.49 -1.35 -5.92
C LEU A 127 -9.61 -2.28 -5.46
N LEU A 128 -10.53 -1.80 -4.61
CA LEU A 128 -11.68 -2.59 -4.20
C LEU A 128 -12.56 -2.92 -5.41
N PHE A 129 -12.82 -1.94 -6.28
CA PHE A 129 -13.59 -2.16 -7.50
C PHE A 129 -12.84 -3.06 -8.49
N VAL A 130 -11.52 -2.86 -8.64
CA VAL A 130 -10.67 -3.73 -9.47
C VAL A 130 -10.77 -5.18 -9.00
N LEU A 131 -10.68 -5.44 -7.69
CA LEU A 131 -10.81 -6.78 -7.11
C LEU A 131 -12.21 -7.38 -7.35
N ILE A 132 -13.28 -6.59 -7.22
CA ILE A 132 -14.65 -7.05 -7.50
C ILE A 132 -14.78 -7.50 -8.96
N PHE A 133 -14.31 -6.68 -9.92
CA PHE A 133 -14.34 -7.03 -11.34
C PHE A 133 -13.46 -8.25 -11.64
N GLN A 134 -12.29 -8.33 -11.03
CA GLN A 134 -11.39 -9.47 -11.16
C GLN A 134 -12.05 -10.77 -10.69
N ILE A 135 -12.68 -10.77 -9.50
CA ILE A 135 -13.43 -11.92 -8.96
C ILE A 135 -14.59 -12.30 -9.89
N LEU A 136 -15.36 -11.31 -10.35
CA LEU A 136 -16.51 -11.53 -11.21
C LEU A 136 -16.11 -12.16 -12.55
N PHE A 137 -15.14 -11.58 -13.25
CA PHE A 137 -14.67 -12.09 -14.54
C PHE A 137 -14.04 -13.47 -14.39
N PHE A 138 -13.26 -13.70 -13.32
CA PHE A 138 -12.69 -15.01 -13.03
C PHE A 138 -13.77 -16.07 -12.79
N ALA A 139 -14.77 -15.77 -11.96
CA ALA A 139 -15.88 -16.69 -11.67
C ALA A 139 -16.68 -17.03 -12.93
N ILE A 140 -17.05 -16.03 -13.74
CA ILE A 140 -17.83 -16.25 -14.97
C ILE A 140 -17.00 -17.00 -16.01
N ALA A 141 -15.71 -16.68 -16.15
CA ALA A 141 -14.80 -17.41 -17.03
C ALA A 141 -14.74 -18.91 -16.67
N LEU A 142 -14.70 -19.22 -15.38
CA LEU A 142 -14.70 -20.59 -14.89
C LEU A 142 -16.04 -21.29 -15.09
N ILE A 143 -17.19 -20.62 -14.92
CA ILE A 143 -18.53 -21.25 -15.06
C ILE A 143 -18.88 -21.50 -16.53
N THR A 144 -18.52 -20.58 -17.42
CA THR A 144 -18.86 -20.64 -18.85
C THR A 144 -17.90 -21.54 -19.64
N SER A 145 -18.24 -21.82 -20.90
CA SER A 145 -17.40 -22.60 -21.84
C SER A 145 -17.37 -21.96 -23.23
N GLY A 146 -16.45 -22.40 -24.08
CA GLY A 146 -16.32 -21.92 -25.46
C GLY A 146 -15.89 -20.45 -25.56
N LEU A 147 -16.36 -19.75 -26.58
CA LEU A 147 -15.96 -18.37 -26.88
C LEU A 147 -16.25 -17.39 -25.73
N LEU A 148 -17.37 -17.57 -25.01
CA LEU A 148 -17.73 -16.70 -23.90
C LEU A 148 -16.71 -16.79 -22.75
N SER A 149 -16.24 -17.99 -22.41
CA SER A 149 -15.19 -18.18 -21.40
C SER A 149 -13.89 -17.48 -21.79
N VAL A 150 -13.50 -17.57 -23.07
CA VAL A 150 -12.32 -16.87 -23.60
C VAL A 150 -12.43 -15.36 -23.42
N ILE A 151 -13.59 -14.77 -23.71
CA ILE A 151 -13.84 -13.33 -23.51
C ILE A 151 -13.63 -12.94 -22.04
N PHE A 152 -14.20 -13.69 -21.09
CA PHE A 152 -14.03 -13.38 -19.67
C PHE A 152 -12.61 -13.62 -19.15
N TRP A 153 -11.88 -14.60 -19.68
CA TRP A 153 -10.45 -14.76 -19.39
C TRP A 153 -9.62 -13.57 -19.89
N MET A 154 -9.91 -13.03 -21.07
CA MET A 154 -9.26 -11.82 -21.57
C MET A 154 -9.56 -10.62 -20.67
N LEU A 155 -10.82 -10.41 -20.28
CA LEU A 155 -11.20 -9.32 -19.36
C LEU A 155 -10.52 -9.48 -17.99
N PHE A 156 -10.50 -10.69 -17.44
CA PHE A 156 -9.77 -10.99 -16.20
C PHE A 156 -8.27 -10.68 -16.32
N ALA A 157 -7.64 -11.05 -17.44
CA ALA A 157 -6.23 -10.77 -17.70
C ALA A 157 -5.95 -9.26 -17.80
N ILE A 158 -6.81 -8.50 -18.47
CA ILE A 158 -6.68 -7.03 -18.58
C ILE A 158 -6.79 -6.38 -17.19
N VAL A 159 -7.79 -6.76 -16.38
CA VAL A 159 -7.97 -6.23 -15.02
C VAL A 159 -6.79 -6.59 -14.13
N THR A 160 -6.32 -7.82 -14.20
CA THR A 160 -5.14 -8.29 -13.43
C THR A 160 -3.87 -7.55 -13.85
N PHE A 161 -3.67 -7.34 -15.15
CA PHE A 161 -2.52 -6.57 -15.65
C PHE A 161 -2.57 -5.12 -15.18
N PHE A 162 -3.75 -4.49 -15.20
CA PHE A 162 -3.96 -3.15 -14.66
C PHE A 162 -3.61 -3.07 -13.17
N GLU A 163 -4.06 -4.04 -12.36
CA GLU A 163 -3.70 -4.14 -10.93
C GLU A 163 -2.18 -4.27 -10.73
N ILE A 164 -1.53 -5.15 -11.50
CA ILE A 164 -0.07 -5.35 -11.45
C ILE A 164 0.67 -4.06 -11.76
N VAL A 165 0.26 -3.31 -12.79
CA VAL A 165 0.88 -2.02 -13.15
C VAL A 165 0.70 -1.00 -12.02
N ARG A 166 -0.48 -0.94 -11.39
CA ARG A 166 -0.75 -0.08 -10.23
C ARG A 166 0.15 -0.44 -9.04
N TYR A 167 0.28 -1.73 -8.72
CA TYR A 167 1.18 -2.20 -7.66
C TYR A 167 2.64 -1.94 -7.98
N TYR A 168 3.08 -2.19 -9.21
CA TYR A 168 4.44 -1.89 -9.63
C TYR A 168 4.73 -0.39 -9.47
N ASN A 169 3.85 0.47 -9.97
CA ASN A 169 4.01 1.90 -9.83
C ASN A 169 4.06 2.33 -8.36
N ARG A 170 3.29 1.70 -7.47
CA ARG A 170 3.27 2.03 -6.04
C ARG A 170 4.48 1.50 -5.26
N LEU A 171 4.96 0.30 -5.60
CA LEU A 171 5.91 -0.45 -4.78
C LEU A 171 7.35 -0.47 -5.33
N ALA A 172 7.57 -0.02 -6.58
CA ALA A 172 8.85 -0.11 -7.28
C ALA A 172 10.02 0.55 -6.54
N SER A 173 9.76 1.58 -5.71
CA SER A 173 10.79 2.21 -4.89
C SER A 173 10.29 2.53 -3.49
N PRO A 174 11.18 2.55 -2.48
CA PRO A 174 10.83 2.97 -1.12
C PRO A 174 10.19 4.36 -1.05
N TRP A 175 10.66 5.31 -1.87
CA TRP A 175 10.08 6.64 -1.89
C TRP A 175 8.65 6.66 -2.42
N ARG A 176 8.29 5.83 -3.41
CA ARG A 176 6.92 5.76 -3.95
C ARG A 176 5.94 5.21 -2.92
N GLN A 177 6.41 4.25 -2.12
CA GLN A 177 5.64 3.68 -1.02
C GLN A 177 5.28 4.71 0.06
N LEU A 178 6.02 5.83 0.16
CA LEU A 178 5.70 6.95 1.04
C LEU A 178 4.99 8.09 0.32
N HIS A 179 5.50 8.52 -0.85
CA HIS A 179 5.03 9.72 -1.52
C HIS A 179 3.53 9.71 -1.78
N TYR A 180 3.02 8.70 -2.49
CA TYR A 180 1.62 8.69 -2.88
C TYR A 180 0.64 8.61 -1.69
N PRO A 181 0.82 7.72 -0.68
CA PRO A 181 -0.10 7.73 0.46
C PRO A 181 0.03 9.02 1.29
N LEU A 182 1.23 9.59 1.40
CA LEU A 182 1.45 10.85 2.11
C LEU A 182 0.80 12.04 1.40
N MET A 183 0.79 12.08 0.06
CA MET A 183 0.07 13.11 -0.69
C MET A 183 -1.44 13.04 -0.41
N VAL A 184 -2.01 11.83 -0.31
CA VAL A 184 -3.44 11.64 0.03
C VAL A 184 -3.73 12.13 1.46
N ARG A 185 -2.88 11.77 2.43
CA ARG A 185 -3.01 12.26 3.81
C ARG A 185 -2.92 13.77 3.89
N TYR A 186 -1.93 14.36 3.23
CA TYR A 186 -1.78 15.81 3.23
C TYR A 186 -3.01 16.49 2.61
N ALA A 187 -3.56 15.97 1.51
CA ALA A 187 -4.77 16.52 0.91
C ALA A 187 -5.95 16.56 1.90
N ALA A 188 -6.10 15.53 2.74
CA ALA A 188 -7.10 15.51 3.80
C ALA A 188 -6.86 16.58 4.87
N PHE A 189 -5.61 16.75 5.35
CA PHE A 189 -5.27 17.79 6.33
C PHE A 189 -5.37 19.20 5.77
N ALA A 190 -4.99 19.39 4.50
CA ALA A 190 -5.17 20.65 3.80
C ALA A 190 -6.66 20.99 3.68
N GLY A 191 -7.50 20.04 3.26
CA GLY A 191 -8.95 20.23 3.20
C GLY A 191 -9.57 20.56 4.56
N MET A 192 -9.12 19.91 5.63
CA MET A 192 -9.55 20.22 7.00
C MET A 192 -9.17 21.64 7.41
N GLN A 193 -7.92 22.06 7.17
CA GLN A 193 -7.45 23.40 7.50
C GLN A 193 -8.12 24.49 6.65
N THR A 194 -8.44 24.21 5.38
CA THR A 194 -9.26 25.11 4.56
C THR A 194 -10.64 25.31 5.18
N GLY A 195 -11.32 24.24 5.59
CA GLY A 195 -12.63 24.36 6.25
C GLY A 195 -12.58 25.12 7.57
N ILE A 196 -11.50 24.98 8.35
CA ILE A 196 -11.29 25.79 9.58
C ILE A 196 -11.06 27.26 9.22
N ALA A 197 -10.20 27.55 8.24
CA ALA A 197 -9.88 28.90 7.81
C ALA A 197 -11.11 29.65 7.28
N GLU A 198 -11.94 28.98 6.47
CA GLU A 198 -13.22 29.50 5.99
C GLU A 198 -14.18 29.82 7.14
N ARG A 199 -14.31 28.90 8.10
CA ARG A 199 -15.19 29.08 9.27
C ARG A 199 -14.74 30.23 10.17
N GLU A 200 -13.43 30.45 10.28
CA GLU A 200 -12.82 31.50 11.10
C GLU A 200 -12.59 32.81 10.32
N ASN A 201 -12.99 32.87 9.04
CA ASN A 201 -12.77 34.00 8.14
C ASN A 201 -11.31 34.48 8.11
N ARG A 202 -10.37 33.53 8.03
CA ARG A 202 -8.92 33.78 7.93
C ARG A 202 -8.32 33.08 6.72
N GLU A 203 -7.07 33.40 6.41
CA GLU A 203 -6.32 32.72 5.36
C GLU A 203 -5.89 31.30 5.76
N PHE A 204 -5.72 30.43 4.77
CA PHE A 204 -5.23 29.07 4.93
C PHE A 204 -3.81 29.06 5.52
N ASP A 205 -3.63 28.39 6.66
CA ASP A 205 -2.32 28.22 7.29
C ASP A 205 -1.69 26.87 6.88
N ILE A 206 -0.78 26.94 5.91
CA ILE A 206 -0.04 25.77 5.44
C ILE A 206 0.84 25.14 6.53
N LYS A 207 1.37 25.94 7.47
CA LYS A 207 2.25 25.43 8.52
C LYS A 207 1.46 24.56 9.48
N GLU A 208 0.24 24.97 9.82
CA GLU A 208 -0.64 24.17 10.66
C GLU A 208 -1.08 22.87 9.97
N ALA A 209 -1.38 22.92 8.66
CA ALA A 209 -1.65 21.70 7.89
C ALA A 209 -0.46 20.73 7.89
N LEU A 210 0.77 21.24 7.74
CA LEU A 210 1.99 20.44 7.76
C LEU A 210 2.31 19.87 9.15
N ARG A 211 2.02 20.60 10.23
CA ARG A 211 2.18 20.11 11.61
C ARG A 211 1.29 18.92 11.88
N GLU A 212 -0.01 19.04 11.60
CA GLU A 212 -0.98 17.96 11.79
C GLU A 212 -0.65 16.75 10.90
N PHE A 213 -0.23 17.01 9.67
CA PHE A 213 0.25 15.99 8.74
C PHE A 213 1.47 15.21 9.30
N VAL A 214 2.52 15.88 9.78
CA VAL A 214 3.70 15.20 10.34
C VAL A 214 3.36 14.49 11.65
N LYS A 215 2.54 15.09 12.51
CA LYS A 215 2.05 14.48 13.76
C LYS A 215 1.26 13.20 13.50
N ASN A 216 0.46 13.16 12.43
CA ASN A 216 -0.26 11.95 12.02
C ASN A 216 0.68 10.82 11.57
N ILE A 217 1.78 11.15 10.90
CA ILE A 217 2.78 10.18 10.43
C ILE A 217 3.60 9.61 11.60
N TYR A 218 3.94 10.48 12.56
CA TYR A 218 4.69 10.17 13.76
C TYR A 218 3.84 10.45 15.01
N PRO A 219 2.85 9.59 15.33
CA PRO A 219 1.87 9.87 16.40
C PRO A 219 2.51 10.03 17.78
N ASN A 220 3.68 9.43 17.99
CA ASN A 220 4.41 9.47 19.26
C ASN A 220 5.22 10.76 19.46
N TRP A 221 5.39 11.59 18.42
CA TRP A 221 6.18 12.82 18.50
C TRP A 221 5.43 13.93 19.22
N SER A 222 6.08 14.58 20.18
CA SER A 222 5.61 15.83 20.78
C SER A 222 5.52 16.96 19.75
N ARG A 223 4.80 18.03 20.09
CA ARG A 223 4.69 19.22 19.24
C ARG A 223 6.07 19.82 18.94
N ASN A 224 6.98 19.83 19.92
CA ASN A 224 8.32 20.35 19.75
C ASN A 224 9.14 19.51 18.76
N GLU A 225 9.08 18.18 18.84
CA GLU A 225 9.75 17.30 17.88
C GLU A 225 9.24 17.50 16.44
N VAL A 226 7.94 17.76 16.27
CA VAL A 226 7.36 18.10 14.95
C VAL A 226 7.92 19.43 14.44
N GLU A 227 7.98 20.47 15.27
CA GLU A 227 8.56 21.76 14.88
C GLU A 227 10.06 21.65 14.56
N ASP A 228 10.80 20.90 15.36
CA ASP A 228 12.23 20.67 15.20
C ASP A 228 12.53 19.85 13.93
N PHE A 229 11.56 19.09 13.42
CA PHE A 229 11.64 18.46 12.11
C PHE A 229 11.28 19.41 10.97
N LEU A 230 10.22 20.22 11.12
CA LEU A 230 9.74 21.11 10.07
C LEU A 230 10.65 22.31 9.81
N LYS A 231 11.27 22.90 10.83
CA LYS A 231 12.15 24.07 10.65
C LYS A 231 13.38 23.76 9.78
N PRO A 232 14.16 22.68 10.03
CA PRO A 232 15.26 22.32 9.15
C PRO A 232 14.80 21.97 7.73
N ALA A 233 13.62 21.36 7.58
CA ALA A 233 13.05 21.07 6.27
C ALA A 233 12.81 22.34 5.46
N ASP A 234 12.24 23.38 6.09
CA ASP A 234 12.00 24.67 5.46
C ASP A 234 13.31 25.39 5.10
N ASN A 235 14.31 25.35 6.00
CA ASN A 235 15.63 25.93 5.71
C ASN A 235 16.34 25.22 4.55
N LYS A 236 16.35 23.87 4.54
CA LYS A 236 16.92 23.08 3.43
C LYS A 236 16.24 23.38 2.10
N LYS A 237 14.92 23.57 2.13
CA LYS A 237 14.13 24.00 0.98
C LYS A 237 14.58 25.39 0.53
N GLU A 238 14.66 26.37 1.42
CA GLU A 238 15.02 27.74 1.07
C GLU A 238 16.44 27.87 0.49
N GLU A 239 17.40 27.15 1.06
CA GLU A 239 18.81 27.15 0.66
C GLU A 239 19.13 26.18 -0.50
N PHE A 240 18.18 25.34 -0.89
CA PHE A 240 18.33 24.28 -1.89
C PHE A 240 19.53 23.36 -1.65
N VAL A 241 19.70 22.91 -0.41
CA VAL A 241 20.89 22.14 0.03
C VAL A 241 21.14 20.89 -0.83
N ASP A 242 20.08 20.27 -1.36
CA ASP A 242 20.16 19.05 -2.18
C ASP A 242 20.63 19.27 -3.63
N ARG A 243 20.79 20.52 -4.08
CA ARG A 243 21.14 20.87 -5.46
C ARG A 243 22.39 20.14 -5.97
N GLY A 244 23.45 20.10 -5.16
CA GLY A 244 24.70 19.44 -5.54
C GLY A 244 24.54 17.93 -5.74
N ASN A 245 23.72 17.29 -4.90
CA ASN A 245 23.43 15.86 -5.01
C ASN A 245 22.52 15.56 -6.21
N LEU A 246 21.58 16.44 -6.53
CA LEU A 246 20.74 16.34 -7.73
C LEU A 246 21.58 16.43 -9.01
N ILE A 247 22.51 17.40 -9.10
CA ILE A 247 23.43 17.51 -10.25
C ILE A 247 24.21 16.21 -10.44
N LYS A 248 24.80 15.68 -9.36
CA LYS A 248 25.53 14.40 -9.40
C LYS A 248 24.62 13.24 -9.85
N ALA A 249 23.37 13.21 -9.41
CA ALA A 249 22.42 12.16 -9.79
C ALA A 249 22.05 12.21 -11.28
N TYR A 250 21.80 13.39 -11.83
CA TYR A 250 21.56 13.55 -13.28
C TYR A 250 22.79 13.20 -14.10
N GLN A 251 23.98 13.67 -13.71
CA GLN A 251 25.24 13.34 -14.39
C GLN A 251 25.57 11.85 -14.37
N LYS A 252 25.18 11.13 -13.31
CA LYS A 252 25.36 9.68 -13.24
C LYS A 252 24.51 8.95 -14.30
N ASN A 253 23.32 9.46 -14.60
CA ASN A 253 22.41 8.86 -15.58
C ASN A 253 22.77 9.29 -17.01
N ASP A 254 23.29 10.51 -17.18
CA ASP A 254 23.79 11.03 -18.45
C ASP A 254 25.08 11.85 -18.21
N PRO A 255 26.27 11.26 -18.44
CA PRO A 255 27.54 11.96 -18.25
C PRO A 255 27.75 13.14 -19.20
N SER A 256 27.02 13.20 -20.31
CA SER A 256 27.13 14.25 -21.33
C SER A 256 26.26 15.46 -21.04
N PHE A 257 25.49 15.42 -19.94
CA PHE A 257 24.53 16.45 -19.60
C PHE A 257 25.20 17.81 -19.33
N ASP A 258 24.68 18.87 -19.95
CA ASP A 258 25.17 20.23 -19.73
C ASP A 258 24.82 20.69 -18.30
N ILE A 259 25.84 20.78 -17.46
CA ILE A 259 25.73 21.18 -16.04
C ILE A 259 25.17 22.59 -15.89
N LYS A 260 25.51 23.52 -16.80
CA LYS A 260 25.03 24.91 -16.75
C LYS A 260 23.53 24.95 -17.04
N LYS A 261 23.09 24.26 -18.09
CA LYS A 261 21.67 24.15 -18.44
C LYS A 261 20.88 23.45 -17.33
N LEU A 262 21.40 22.36 -16.76
CA LEU A 262 20.78 21.67 -15.62
C LEU A 262 20.66 22.60 -14.41
N SER A 263 21.74 23.32 -14.09
CA SER A 263 21.80 24.28 -13.00
C SER A 263 20.72 25.35 -13.11
N GLU A 264 20.47 25.88 -14.30
CA GLU A 264 19.43 26.88 -14.56
C GLU A 264 18.02 26.29 -14.44
N VAL A 265 17.82 25.05 -14.93
CA VAL A 265 16.53 24.35 -14.82
C VAL A 265 16.21 24.07 -13.35
N LEU A 266 17.18 23.57 -12.58
CA LEU A 266 17.01 23.31 -11.15
C LEU A 266 16.67 24.58 -10.38
N GLU A 267 17.27 25.72 -10.72
CA GLU A 267 16.98 27.01 -10.10
C GLU A 267 15.52 27.45 -10.35
N LYS A 268 15.06 27.36 -11.61
CA LYS A 268 13.66 27.67 -11.94
C LYS A 268 12.68 26.77 -11.19
N ILE A 269 13.01 25.50 -11.07
CA ILE A 269 12.18 24.52 -10.37
C ILE A 269 12.22 24.78 -8.85
N HIS A 270 13.36 25.16 -8.29
CA HIS A 270 13.48 25.56 -6.89
C HIS A 270 12.56 26.74 -6.54
N ILE A 271 12.56 27.79 -7.37
CA ILE A 271 11.66 28.94 -7.19
C ILE A 271 10.19 28.50 -7.20
N ARG A 272 9.83 27.54 -8.06
CA ARG A 272 8.48 26.97 -8.09
C ARG A 272 8.20 26.13 -6.84
N LEU A 273 9.12 25.28 -6.44
CA LEU A 273 9.00 24.39 -5.28
C LEU A 273 8.95 25.14 -3.95
N LYS A 274 9.56 26.33 -3.84
CA LYS A 274 9.38 27.20 -2.67
C LYS A 274 7.92 27.52 -2.38
N LYS A 275 7.09 27.58 -3.44
CA LYS A 275 5.64 27.78 -3.35
C LYS A 275 4.85 26.47 -3.23
N GLU A 276 5.43 25.33 -3.60
CA GLU A 276 4.74 24.03 -3.60
C GLU A 276 4.88 23.33 -2.24
N GLY A 277 3.75 23.21 -1.53
CA GLY A 277 3.61 22.79 -0.13
C GLY A 277 4.34 21.52 0.35
N PRO A 278 3.68 20.36 0.40
CA PRO A 278 4.08 19.23 1.26
C PRO A 278 5.25 18.41 0.74
N ARG A 279 5.60 18.57 -0.54
CA ARG A 279 6.52 17.67 -1.25
C ARG A 279 7.93 17.70 -0.65
N TRP A 280 8.39 18.86 -0.20
CA TRP A 280 9.70 18.95 0.48
C TRP A 280 9.69 18.28 1.86
N VAL A 281 8.60 18.42 2.61
CA VAL A 281 8.42 17.70 3.89
C VAL A 281 8.40 16.18 3.66
N ILE A 282 7.73 15.73 2.60
CA ILE A 282 7.76 14.31 2.18
C ILE A 282 9.19 13.86 1.83
N ALA A 283 9.97 14.69 1.15
CA ALA A 283 11.37 14.40 0.83
C ALA A 283 12.23 14.19 2.10
N GLU A 284 12.03 15.02 3.12
CA GLU A 284 12.72 14.88 4.42
C GLU A 284 12.26 13.62 5.17
N ILE A 285 10.98 13.26 5.08
CA ILE A 285 10.47 12.00 5.65
C ILE A 285 11.13 10.80 4.96
N ILE A 286 11.28 10.83 3.64
CA ILE A 286 11.98 9.79 2.88
C ILE A 286 13.46 9.71 3.27
N GLU A 287 14.15 10.84 3.41
CA GLU A 287 15.55 10.87 3.87
C GLU A 287 15.69 10.27 5.27
N ARG A 288 14.80 10.61 6.19
CA ARG A 288 14.81 10.03 7.53
C ARG A 288 14.62 8.51 7.53
N ASP A 289 13.68 8.01 6.73
CA ASP A 289 13.27 6.60 6.79
C ASP A 289 14.12 5.67 5.91
N TYR A 290 14.67 6.20 4.82
CA TYR A 290 15.36 5.43 3.78
C TYR A 290 16.71 6.01 3.35
N GLY A 291 17.12 7.15 3.92
CA GLY A 291 18.40 7.80 3.68
C GLY A 291 18.40 8.75 2.49
N THR A 292 19.45 9.58 2.42
CA THR A 292 19.62 10.63 1.41
C THR A 292 19.53 10.10 -0.03
N SER A 293 20.03 8.88 -0.30
CA SER A 293 19.94 8.29 -1.64
C SER A 293 18.50 8.18 -2.16
N GLU A 294 17.55 7.78 -1.32
CA GLU A 294 16.14 7.67 -1.74
C GLU A 294 15.47 9.04 -1.85
N LYS A 295 15.85 9.99 -0.99
CA LYS A 295 15.41 11.39 -1.12
C LYS A 295 15.83 12.01 -2.45
N ILE A 296 17.08 11.81 -2.88
CA ILE A 296 17.55 12.36 -4.15
C ILE A 296 16.83 11.72 -5.34
N LYS A 297 16.57 10.41 -5.31
CA LYS A 297 15.73 9.75 -6.34
C LYS A 297 14.31 10.33 -6.38
N TYR A 298 13.72 10.59 -5.21
CA TYR A 298 12.40 11.21 -5.12
C TYR A 298 12.39 12.63 -5.68
N LEU A 299 13.33 13.48 -5.26
CA LEU A 299 13.42 14.85 -5.75
C LEU A 299 13.65 14.87 -7.27
N GLN A 300 14.50 13.99 -7.79
CA GLN A 300 14.68 13.80 -9.23
C GLN A 300 13.38 13.40 -9.94
N ALA A 301 12.64 12.43 -9.40
CA ALA A 301 11.36 11.99 -9.95
C ALA A 301 10.29 13.10 -9.92
N MET A 302 10.27 13.90 -8.85
CA MET A 302 9.40 15.07 -8.73
C MET A 302 9.72 16.14 -9.78
N ILE A 303 11.01 16.41 -10.00
CA ILE A 303 11.51 17.37 -11.02
C ILE A 303 11.17 16.89 -12.44
N SER A 304 11.33 15.59 -12.71
CA SER A 304 11.02 14.98 -14.01
C SER A 304 9.52 14.76 -14.26
N GLY A 305 8.68 14.89 -13.22
CA GLY A 305 7.23 14.69 -13.29
C GLY A 305 6.75 13.25 -13.08
N ASP A 306 7.66 12.32 -12.79
CA ASP A 306 7.36 10.91 -12.48
C ASP A 306 6.67 10.73 -11.11
N ALA A 307 6.72 11.74 -10.25
CA ALA A 307 6.07 11.77 -8.94
C ALA A 307 4.86 12.74 -8.88
N ASN A 308 4.19 12.96 -10.02
CA ASN A 308 2.93 13.71 -10.08
C ASN A 308 1.71 12.80 -10.01
#